data_AF-A0A372EUY4-F1
#
_entry.id   AF-A0A372EUY4-F1
#
_cell.length_a   1.000
_cell.length_b   1.000
_cell.length_c   1.000
_cell.angle_alpha   90.00
_cell.angle_beta   90.00
_cell.angle_gamma   90.00
#
_symmetry.space_group_name_H-M   'P 1'
#
loop_
_entity.id
_entity.type
_entity.pdbx_description
1 polymer ?
#
loop_
_entity_poly.entity_id
_entity_poly.type
_entity_poly.pdbx_seq_one_letter_code
_entity_poly.pdbx_strand_id
1 'polypeptide(L)'
;MPQDLPTTSPTAFGLDSFADLLPARDPILGEDPGSFGTFHAAMMAALGPATPYECVIAENLVAIEWELAQHRRMRDAGLRDIIRKAISKAVVRQKDAEHDAALDEAWERHEEAGGDEDDWEPTQFDRDAAEADGEDLAARAMSRDPGKQARAYEEVSALGMDPVEIMGEAYRSHDRSVTHHDGKLRELEGRRREVKRDFDALQRARPVEATVIEP
;
A
#
# COMPACT_ATOMS: atom_id res chain seq x y z
N MET A 1 -11.27 -14.80 -50.07
CA MET A 1 -11.98 -15.66 -49.10
C MET A 1 -11.69 -15.08 -47.72
N PRO A 2 -12.67 -14.52 -47.00
CA PRO A 2 -12.49 -14.21 -45.59
C PRO A 2 -12.27 -15.55 -44.88
N GLN A 3 -11.11 -15.73 -44.26
CA GLN A 3 -10.92 -16.85 -43.34
C GLN A 3 -11.57 -16.42 -42.02
N ASP A 4 -12.84 -16.78 -41.85
CA ASP A 4 -13.46 -16.78 -40.54
C ASP A 4 -12.55 -17.59 -39.60
N LEU A 5 -12.05 -16.95 -38.56
CA LEU A 5 -11.30 -17.65 -37.53
C LEU A 5 -12.23 -18.75 -36.97
N PRO A 6 -11.76 -20.00 -36.82
CA PRO A 6 -12.55 -21.00 -36.13
C PRO A 6 -12.80 -20.51 -34.71
N THR A 7 -14.01 -20.02 -34.46
CA THR A 7 -14.51 -19.69 -33.14
C THR A 7 -14.74 -21.00 -32.40
N THR A 8 -13.66 -21.54 -31.85
CA THR A 8 -13.78 -22.71 -30.97
C THR A 8 -14.50 -22.26 -29.71
N SER A 9 -15.74 -22.70 -29.54
CA SER A 9 -16.54 -22.38 -28.36
C SER A 9 -15.93 -23.02 -27.11
N PRO A 10 -15.88 -22.33 -25.96
CA PRO A 10 -15.46 -22.91 -24.68
C PRO A 10 -16.22 -24.21 -24.34
N THR A 11 -17.51 -24.25 -24.70
CA THR A 11 -18.39 -25.40 -24.47
C THR A 11 -17.93 -26.66 -25.21
N ALA A 12 -17.17 -26.54 -26.30
CA ALA A 12 -16.57 -27.69 -26.99
C ALA A 12 -15.53 -28.42 -26.12
N PHE A 13 -15.01 -27.75 -25.09
CA PHE A 13 -14.07 -28.31 -24.11
C PHE A 13 -14.73 -28.55 -22.74
N GLY A 14 -16.07 -28.42 -22.64
CA GLY A 14 -16.79 -28.53 -21.37
C GLY A 14 -16.54 -27.36 -20.42
N LEU A 15 -16.17 -26.19 -20.95
CA LEU A 15 -15.94 -24.97 -20.19
C LEU A 15 -17.07 -23.96 -20.45
N ASP A 16 -17.40 -23.13 -19.47
CA ASP A 16 -18.29 -21.99 -19.65
C ASP A 16 -17.52 -20.79 -20.22
N SER A 17 -16.23 -20.70 -19.89
CA SER A 17 -15.28 -19.72 -20.42
C SER A 17 -13.88 -20.33 -20.54
N PHE A 18 -13.05 -19.85 -21.46
CA PHE A 18 -11.62 -20.21 -21.45
C PHE A 18 -10.88 -19.71 -20.20
N ALA A 19 -11.47 -18.78 -19.45
CA ALA A 19 -10.98 -18.38 -18.13
C ALA A 19 -11.05 -19.52 -17.10
N ASP A 20 -11.92 -20.52 -17.29
CA ASP A 20 -12.06 -21.68 -16.39
C ASP A 20 -10.81 -22.58 -16.40
N LEU A 21 -9.94 -22.42 -17.41
CA LEU A 21 -8.62 -23.07 -17.44
C LEU A 21 -7.66 -22.51 -16.40
N LEU A 22 -7.94 -21.32 -15.89
CA LEU A 22 -7.12 -20.67 -14.88
C LEU A 22 -7.64 -20.99 -13.49
N PRO A 23 -6.75 -21.17 -12.49
CA PRO A 23 -7.17 -21.37 -11.12
C PRO A 23 -8.05 -20.22 -10.65
N ALA A 24 -9.19 -20.56 -10.04
CA ALA A 24 -10.03 -19.57 -9.38
C ALA A 24 -9.23 -18.86 -8.28
N ARG A 25 -9.41 -17.54 -8.20
CA ARG A 25 -8.65 -16.69 -7.30
C ARG A 25 -9.42 -16.45 -6.00
N ASP A 26 -9.00 -17.09 -4.92
CA ASP A 26 -9.59 -16.86 -3.59
C ASP A 26 -9.25 -15.46 -3.04
N PRO A 27 -10.18 -14.77 -2.35
CA PRO A 27 -9.91 -13.49 -1.71
C PRO A 27 -8.77 -13.56 -0.69
N ILE A 28 -7.96 -12.50 -0.62
CA ILE A 28 -6.85 -12.38 0.35
C ILE A 28 -7.23 -11.34 1.41
N LEU A 29 -6.88 -11.60 2.67
CA LEU A 29 -7.08 -10.64 3.76
C LEU A 29 -6.39 -9.30 3.45
N GLY A 30 -7.11 -8.20 3.64
CA GLY A 30 -6.62 -6.84 3.36
C GLY A 30 -7.05 -6.29 2.00
N GLU A 31 -7.67 -7.11 1.15
CA GLU A 31 -8.39 -6.61 -0.02
C GLU A 31 -9.74 -6.02 0.34
N ASP A 32 -10.16 -4.99 -0.41
CA ASP A 32 -11.52 -4.47 -0.28
C ASP A 32 -12.50 -5.53 -0.83
N PRO A 33 -13.50 -5.99 -0.06
CA PRO A 33 -14.41 -7.03 -0.52
C PRO A 33 -15.08 -6.69 -1.86
N GLY A 34 -14.99 -7.60 -2.83
CA GLY A 34 -15.57 -7.44 -4.17
C GLY A 34 -14.80 -6.52 -5.13
N SER A 35 -13.74 -5.85 -4.68
CA SER A 35 -12.94 -4.95 -5.53
C SER A 35 -12.25 -5.66 -6.68
N PHE A 36 -11.73 -6.88 -6.47
CA PHE A 36 -11.12 -7.68 -7.54
C PHE A 36 -12.12 -7.99 -8.65
N GLY A 37 -13.34 -8.44 -8.34
CA GLY A 37 -14.35 -8.77 -9.35
C GLY A 37 -14.75 -7.55 -10.20
N THR A 38 -14.90 -6.38 -9.56
CA THR A 38 -15.18 -5.13 -10.27
C THR A 38 -14.01 -4.71 -11.17
N PHE A 39 -12.79 -4.82 -10.65
CA PHE A 39 -11.56 -4.53 -11.40
C PHE A 39 -11.38 -5.46 -12.60
N HIS A 40 -11.57 -6.76 -12.39
CA HIS A 40 -11.48 -7.81 -13.39
C HIS A 40 -12.48 -7.55 -14.53
N ALA A 41 -13.76 -7.35 -14.21
CA ALA A 41 -14.79 -7.10 -15.22
C ALA A 41 -14.49 -5.86 -16.07
N ALA A 42 -14.06 -4.76 -15.43
CA ALA A 42 -13.69 -3.53 -16.13
C ALA A 42 -12.45 -3.73 -17.04
N MET A 43 -11.44 -4.46 -16.56
CA MET A 43 -10.22 -4.72 -17.33
C MET A 43 -10.49 -5.66 -18.52
N MET A 44 -11.27 -6.72 -18.32
CA MET A 44 -11.66 -7.63 -19.39
C MET A 44 -12.49 -6.92 -20.46
N ALA A 45 -13.41 -6.03 -20.06
CA ALA A 45 -14.17 -5.20 -20.99
C ALA A 45 -13.27 -4.24 -21.78
N ALA A 46 -12.25 -3.64 -21.14
CA ALA A 46 -11.31 -2.73 -21.79
C ALA A 46 -10.35 -3.45 -22.75
N LEU A 47 -9.90 -4.66 -22.40
CA LEU A 47 -9.02 -5.46 -23.23
C LEU A 47 -9.78 -6.06 -24.42
N GLY A 48 -11.05 -6.42 -24.27
CA GLY A 48 -11.90 -6.95 -25.34
C GLY A 48 -11.29 -8.15 -26.07
N PRO A 49 -10.85 -9.21 -25.36
CA PRO A 49 -10.33 -10.41 -26.00
C PRO A 49 -11.41 -11.07 -26.84
N ALA A 50 -11.06 -11.45 -28.08
CA ALA A 50 -11.97 -12.03 -29.06
C ALA A 50 -11.68 -13.51 -29.33
N THR A 51 -10.49 -13.99 -28.98
CA THR A 51 -10.10 -15.39 -29.15
C THR A 51 -9.82 -16.08 -27.81
N PRO A 52 -9.91 -17.42 -27.74
CA PRO A 52 -9.60 -18.18 -26.52
C PRO A 52 -8.22 -17.85 -25.94
N TYR A 53 -7.23 -17.71 -26.82
CA TYR A 53 -5.87 -17.40 -26.42
C TYR A 53 -5.72 -15.95 -25.95
N GLU A 54 -6.37 -15.00 -26.63
CA GLU A 54 -6.44 -13.62 -26.14
C GLU A 54 -7.08 -13.53 -24.75
N CYS A 55 -8.10 -14.36 -24.45
CA CYS A 55 -8.70 -14.41 -23.11
C CYS A 55 -7.66 -14.83 -22.05
N VAL A 56 -6.88 -15.89 -22.31
CA VAL A 56 -5.83 -16.34 -21.37
C VAL A 56 -4.78 -15.26 -21.13
N ILE A 57 -4.33 -14.57 -22.18
CA ILE A 57 -3.35 -13.49 -22.06
C ILE A 57 -3.95 -12.27 -21.32
N ALA A 58 -5.22 -11.94 -21.59
CA ALA A 58 -5.93 -10.86 -20.90
C ALA A 58 -6.07 -11.14 -19.41
N GLU A 59 -6.46 -12.36 -19.02
CA GLU A 59 -6.56 -12.79 -17.62
C GLU A 59 -5.21 -12.69 -16.90
N ASN A 60 -4.12 -13.10 -17.56
CA ASN A 60 -2.76 -12.98 -17.01
C ASN A 60 -2.37 -11.50 -16.80
N LEU A 61 -2.77 -10.62 -17.72
CA LEU A 61 -2.57 -9.18 -17.56
C LEU A 61 -3.40 -8.60 -16.41
N VAL A 62 -4.65 -9.04 -16.25
CA VAL A 62 -5.50 -8.64 -15.11
C VAL A 62 -4.87 -9.07 -13.79
N ALA A 63 -4.36 -10.30 -13.69
CA ALA A 63 -3.68 -10.79 -12.50
C ALA A 63 -2.44 -9.95 -12.16
N ILE A 64 -1.59 -9.63 -13.14
CA ILE A 64 -0.39 -8.81 -12.94
C ILE A 64 -0.77 -7.38 -12.48
N GLU A 65 -1.76 -6.76 -13.09
CA GLU A 65 -2.20 -5.41 -12.70
C GLU A 65 -2.81 -5.38 -11.30
N TRP A 66 -3.53 -6.44 -10.92
CA TRP A 66 -4.06 -6.59 -9.57
C TRP A 66 -2.93 -6.76 -8.54
N GLU A 67 -1.95 -7.63 -8.81
CA GLU A 67 -0.77 -7.79 -7.94
C GLU A 67 0.05 -6.50 -7.83
N LEU A 68 0.19 -5.74 -8.92
CA LEU A 68 0.83 -4.41 -8.89
C LEU A 68 0.09 -3.47 -7.93
N ALA A 69 -1.24 -3.41 -8.00
CA ALA A 69 -2.03 -2.60 -7.09
C ALA A 69 -1.85 -3.04 -5.63
N GLN A 70 -1.83 -4.35 -5.35
CA GLN A 70 -1.58 -4.87 -4.01
C GLN A 70 -0.19 -4.52 -3.49
N HIS A 71 0.86 -4.71 -4.29
CA HIS A 71 2.22 -4.40 -3.89
C HIS A 71 2.42 -2.90 -3.60
N ARG A 72 1.76 -2.00 -4.35
CA ARG A 72 1.76 -0.57 -4.03
C ARG A 72 1.11 -0.32 -2.67
N ARG A 73 -0.06 -0.89 -2.40
CA ARG A 73 -0.74 -0.74 -1.10
C ARG A 73 0.10 -1.26 0.06
N MET A 74 0.72 -2.43 -0.10
CA MET A 74 1.56 -3.03 0.94
C MET A 74 2.83 -2.21 1.20
N ARG A 75 3.50 -1.73 0.14
CA ARG A 75 4.63 -0.80 0.27
C ARG A 75 4.22 0.48 1.00
N ASP A 76 3.12 1.09 0.60
CA ASP A 76 2.63 2.33 1.19
C ASP A 76 2.18 2.13 2.65
N ALA A 77 1.75 0.92 3.02
CA ALA A 77 1.51 0.54 4.42
C ALA A 77 2.82 0.43 5.21
N GLY A 78 3.87 -0.17 4.63
CA GLY A 78 5.21 -0.23 5.23
C GLY A 78 5.81 1.16 5.46
N LEU A 79 5.73 2.04 4.45
CA LEU A 79 6.17 3.44 4.58
C LEU A 79 5.45 4.16 5.73
N ARG A 80 4.13 4.00 5.82
CA ARG A 80 3.34 4.57 6.92
C ARG A 80 3.71 3.98 8.27
N ASP A 81 3.99 2.68 8.38
CA ASP A 81 4.44 2.07 9.64
C ASP A 81 5.77 2.66 10.13
N ILE A 82 6.73 2.90 9.23
CA ILE A 82 8.01 3.52 9.56
C ILE A 82 7.79 4.94 10.10
N ILE A 83 6.99 5.75 9.39
CA ILE A 83 6.66 7.12 9.81
C ILE A 83 5.96 7.11 11.17
N ARG A 84 4.99 6.21 11.38
CA ARG A 84 4.27 6.06 12.66
C ARG A 84 5.25 5.79 13.80
N LYS A 85 6.13 4.80 13.65
CA LYS A 85 7.13 4.45 14.66
C LYS A 85 8.07 5.62 14.97
N ALA A 86 8.46 6.39 13.95
CA ALA A 86 9.30 7.56 14.13
C ALA A 86 8.61 8.64 14.98
N ILE A 87 7.33 8.93 14.68
CA ILE A 87 6.52 9.88 15.46
C ILE A 87 6.33 9.39 16.90
N SER A 88 5.88 8.15 17.11
CA SER A 88 5.67 7.59 18.44
C SER A 88 6.96 7.63 19.28
N LYS A 89 8.11 7.27 18.69
CA LYS A 89 9.41 7.34 19.37
C LYS A 89 9.79 8.78 19.77
N ALA A 90 9.48 9.75 18.92
CA ALA A 90 9.77 11.16 19.22
C ALA A 90 8.90 11.70 20.36
N VAL A 91 7.61 11.33 20.39
CA VAL A 91 6.71 11.68 21.49
C VAL A 91 7.18 11.06 22.81
N VAL A 92 7.48 9.76 22.83
CA VAL A 92 8.02 9.09 24.03
C VAL A 92 9.28 9.78 24.52
N ARG A 93 10.22 10.10 23.63
CA ARG A 93 11.45 10.81 23.99
C ARG A 93 11.18 12.20 24.58
N GLN A 94 10.22 12.94 24.03
CA GLN A 94 9.85 14.25 24.58
C GLN A 94 9.26 14.10 25.98
N LYS A 95 8.33 13.16 26.16
CA LYS A 95 7.64 12.92 27.43
C LYS A 95 8.59 12.43 28.52
N ASP A 96 9.55 11.60 28.17
CA ASP A 96 10.62 11.14 29.05
C ASP A 96 11.48 12.34 29.51
N ALA A 97 11.88 13.20 28.58
CA ALA A 97 12.65 14.41 28.92
C ALA A 97 11.84 15.43 29.76
N GLU A 98 10.54 15.58 29.50
CA GLU A 98 9.63 16.40 30.32
C GLU A 98 9.50 15.83 31.74
N HIS A 99 9.45 14.50 31.87
CA HIS A 99 9.39 13.81 33.14
C HIS A 99 10.68 13.95 33.95
N ASP A 100 11.83 13.73 33.32
CA ASP A 100 13.15 13.91 33.96
C ASP A 100 13.31 15.34 34.49
N ALA A 101 12.99 16.35 33.67
CA ALA A 101 13.04 17.74 34.11
C ALA A 101 12.10 18.02 35.29
N ALA A 102 10.90 17.44 35.28
CA ALA A 102 9.94 17.59 36.39
C ALA A 102 10.41 16.87 37.67
N LEU A 103 11.12 15.74 37.54
CA LEU A 103 11.74 15.05 38.67
C LEU A 103 12.86 15.88 39.28
N ASP A 104 13.72 16.49 38.46
CA ASP A 104 14.77 17.39 38.92
C ASP A 104 14.18 18.58 39.71
N GLU A 105 13.16 19.24 39.16
CA GLU A 105 12.46 20.35 39.85
C GLU A 105 11.72 19.91 41.12
N ALA A 106 11.24 18.66 41.17
CA ALA A 106 10.56 18.11 42.34
C ALA A 106 11.57 17.74 43.44
N TRP A 107 12.73 17.23 43.04
CA TRP A 107 13.85 16.94 43.93
C TRP A 107 14.37 18.22 44.59
N GLU A 108 14.64 19.28 43.82
CA GLU A 108 15.08 20.58 44.36
C GLU A 108 14.10 21.11 45.42
N ARG A 109 12.80 21.03 45.15
CA ARG A 109 11.76 21.45 46.11
C ARG A 109 11.70 20.57 47.36
N HIS A 110 11.98 19.27 47.23
CA HIS A 110 12.05 18.34 48.36
C HIS A 110 13.25 18.64 49.26
N GLU A 111 14.42 18.86 48.66
CA GLU A 111 15.62 19.30 49.39
C GLU A 111 15.40 20.64 50.12
N GLU A 112 14.78 21.62 49.45
CA GLU A 112 14.44 22.92 50.05
C GLU A 112 13.47 22.80 51.24
N ALA A 113 12.57 21.81 51.20
CA ALA A 113 11.66 21.50 52.30
C ALA A 113 12.35 20.76 53.46
N GLY A 114 13.63 20.45 53.34
CA GLY A 114 14.43 19.72 54.32
C GLY A 114 14.32 18.21 54.24
N GLY A 115 13.74 17.67 53.15
CA GLY A 115 13.78 16.26 52.84
C GLY A 115 15.15 15.84 52.29
N ASP A 116 15.46 14.56 52.41
CA ASP A 116 16.67 13.95 51.86
C ASP A 116 16.32 12.76 50.95
N GLU A 117 17.35 12.03 50.51
CA GLU A 117 17.19 10.88 49.60
C GLU A 117 16.43 9.73 50.24
N ASP A 118 16.52 9.55 51.56
CA ASP A 118 15.88 8.43 52.27
C ASP A 118 14.35 8.59 52.29
N ASP A 119 13.86 9.84 52.33
CA ASP A 119 12.44 10.19 52.32
C ASP A 119 11.89 10.51 50.91
N TRP A 120 12.66 10.25 49.85
CA TRP A 120 12.29 10.58 48.47
C TRP A 120 11.50 9.47 47.77
N GLU A 121 10.33 9.83 47.27
CA GLU A 121 9.46 8.94 46.48
C GLU A 121 9.20 9.57 45.09
N PRO A 122 10.06 9.31 44.08
CA PRO A 122 9.89 9.89 42.76
C PRO A 122 8.66 9.30 42.05
N THR A 123 7.93 10.16 41.34
CA THR A 123 6.90 9.70 40.41
C THR A 123 7.54 8.89 39.28
N GLN A 124 6.89 7.82 38.82
CA GLN A 124 7.40 7.02 37.70
C GLN A 124 6.94 7.56 36.35
N PHE A 125 7.77 7.40 35.33
CA PHE A 125 7.42 7.72 33.95
C PHE A 125 6.33 6.78 33.42
N ASP A 126 5.19 7.33 33.02
CA ASP A 126 4.11 6.58 32.38
C ASP A 126 4.42 6.40 30.89
N ARG A 127 5.19 5.36 30.59
CA ARG A 127 5.58 5.01 29.24
C ARG A 127 4.40 4.60 28.37
N ASP A 128 3.42 3.89 28.92
CA ASP A 128 2.27 3.40 28.16
C ASP A 128 1.39 4.57 27.70
N ALA A 129 1.20 5.58 28.55
CA ALA A 129 0.53 6.82 28.18
C ALA A 129 1.28 7.57 27.07
N ALA A 130 2.62 7.67 27.17
CA ALA A 130 3.42 8.34 26.16
C ALA A 130 3.40 7.60 24.80
N GLU A 131 3.39 6.26 24.81
CA GLU A 131 3.23 5.44 23.62
C GLU A 131 1.85 5.65 22.99
N ALA A 132 0.77 5.69 23.79
CA ALA A 132 -0.58 5.96 23.32
C ALA A 132 -0.73 7.36 22.69
N ASP A 133 -0.16 8.39 23.32
CA ASP A 133 -0.12 9.76 22.78
C ASP A 133 0.62 9.80 21.43
N GLY A 134 1.72 9.06 21.34
CA GLY A 134 2.49 8.91 20.11
C GLY A 134 1.71 8.24 18.98
N GLU A 135 0.98 7.17 19.30
CA GLU A 135 0.10 6.48 18.35
C GLU A 135 -1.05 7.37 17.86
N ASP A 136 -1.67 8.14 18.76
CA ASP A 136 -2.72 9.10 18.40
C ASP A 136 -2.19 10.18 17.45
N LEU A 137 -1.04 10.79 17.76
CA LEU A 137 -0.42 11.79 16.89
C LEU A 137 -0.11 11.21 15.50
N ALA A 138 0.48 10.01 15.45
CA ALA A 138 0.77 9.34 14.19
C ALA A 138 -0.51 9.04 13.39
N ALA A 139 -1.60 8.62 14.05
CA ALA A 139 -2.89 8.36 13.41
C ALA A 139 -3.51 9.65 12.84
N ARG A 140 -3.43 10.77 13.57
CA ARG A 140 -3.89 12.08 13.10
C ARG A 140 -3.08 12.59 11.92
N ALA A 141 -1.75 12.41 11.93
CA ALA A 141 -0.86 12.78 10.82
C ALA A 141 -1.17 12.01 9.51
N MET A 142 -1.71 10.79 9.60
CA MET A 142 -2.11 9.97 8.46
C MET A 142 -3.61 10.02 8.16
N SER A 143 -4.35 10.94 8.80
CA SER A 143 -5.78 11.09 8.57
C SER A 143 -6.08 11.54 7.15
N ARG A 144 -7.23 11.09 6.62
CA ARG A 144 -7.79 11.62 5.37
C ARG A 144 -8.44 13.00 5.55
N ASP A 145 -8.63 13.44 6.79
CA ASP A 145 -9.13 14.76 7.14
C ASP A 145 -7.97 15.77 7.09
N PRO A 146 -7.96 16.72 6.13
CA PRO A 146 -6.87 17.68 5.98
C PRO A 146 -6.67 18.57 7.22
N GLY A 147 -7.75 18.87 7.96
CA GLY A 147 -7.68 19.70 9.16
C GLY A 147 -7.01 18.98 10.32
N LYS A 148 -7.30 17.68 10.51
CA LYS A 148 -6.59 16.85 11.50
C LYS A 148 -5.13 16.66 11.14
N GLN A 149 -4.86 16.42 9.86
CA GLN A 149 -3.50 16.24 9.35
C GLN A 149 -2.64 17.50 9.54
N ALA A 150 -3.16 18.68 9.17
CA ALA A 150 -2.41 19.93 9.30
C ALA A 150 -2.01 20.22 10.75
N ARG A 151 -2.93 20.04 11.70
CA ARG A 151 -2.63 20.20 13.14
C ARG A 151 -1.58 19.21 13.63
N ALA A 152 -1.70 17.95 13.21
CA ALA A 152 -0.71 16.94 13.55
C ALA A 152 0.67 17.26 12.97
N TYR A 153 0.75 17.90 11.79
CA TYR A 153 2.03 18.31 11.21
C TYR A 153 2.68 19.45 12.02
N GLU A 154 1.89 20.39 12.54
CA GLU A 154 2.38 21.42 13.45
C GLU A 154 2.94 20.79 14.74
N GLU A 155 2.21 19.82 15.32
CA GLU A 155 2.68 19.08 16.51
C GLU A 155 3.97 18.28 16.22
N VAL A 156 4.04 17.54 15.10
CA VAL A 156 5.25 16.82 14.69
C VAL A 156 6.42 17.78 14.48
N SER A 157 6.18 18.96 13.92
CA SER A 157 7.21 20.00 13.76
C SER A 157 7.67 20.56 15.11
N ALA A 158 6.77 20.71 16.07
CA ALA A 158 7.10 21.12 17.44
C ALA A 158 7.96 20.07 18.18
N LEU A 159 7.88 18.79 17.80
CA LEU A 159 8.81 17.74 18.26
C LEU A 159 10.23 17.87 17.67
N GLY A 160 10.46 18.87 16.81
CA GLY A 160 11.71 19.06 16.09
C GLY A 160 11.89 18.12 14.91
N MET A 161 10.80 17.58 14.35
CA MET A 161 10.84 16.73 13.17
C MET A 161 10.22 17.42 11.97
N ASP A 162 10.93 17.47 10.84
CA ASP A 162 10.35 17.97 9.59
C ASP A 162 9.57 16.86 8.85
N PRO A 163 8.27 17.04 8.53
CA PRO A 163 7.47 16.01 7.86
C PRO A 163 8.05 15.49 6.54
N VAL A 164 8.70 16.36 5.75
CA VAL A 164 9.30 15.97 4.46
C VAL A 164 10.58 15.16 4.69
N GLU A 165 11.39 15.51 5.70
CA GLU A 165 12.55 14.72 6.08
C GLU A 165 12.18 13.34 6.60
N ILE A 166 11.15 13.22 7.45
CA ILE A 166 10.66 11.92 7.93
C ILE A 166 10.19 11.07 6.74
N MET A 167 9.43 11.67 5.82
CA MET A 167 8.99 11.00 4.60
C MET A 167 10.19 10.54 3.78
N GLY A 168 11.17 11.41 3.55
CA GLY A 168 12.40 11.09 2.82
C GLY A 168 13.18 9.94 3.45
N GLU A 169 13.26 9.90 4.78
CA GLU A 169 13.89 8.81 5.51
C GLU A 169 13.13 7.50 5.37
N ALA A 170 11.80 7.52 5.42
CA ALA A 170 10.99 6.34 5.16
C ALA A 170 11.21 5.78 3.74
N TYR A 171 11.30 6.65 2.73
CA TYR A 171 11.58 6.25 1.34
C TYR A 171 13.01 5.75 1.11
N ARG A 172 13.99 6.21 1.91
CA ARG A 172 15.38 5.72 1.87
C ARG A 172 15.62 4.52 2.78
N SER A 173 14.63 4.14 3.58
CA SER A 173 14.75 3.02 4.50
C SER A 173 15.08 1.73 3.76
N HIS A 174 15.91 0.90 4.39
CA HIS A 174 16.22 -0.45 3.89
C HIS A 174 15.26 -1.49 4.48
N ASP A 175 14.10 -1.04 4.97
CA ASP A 175 13.13 -1.93 5.59
C ASP A 175 12.61 -2.94 4.56
N ARG A 176 12.58 -4.22 4.95
CA ARG A 176 12.18 -5.30 4.05
C ARG A 176 10.73 -5.15 3.60
N SER A 177 9.85 -4.58 4.44
CA SER A 177 8.44 -4.33 4.09
C SER A 177 8.27 -3.32 2.96
N VAL A 178 9.27 -2.46 2.71
CA VAL A 178 9.25 -1.48 1.62
C VAL A 178 10.05 -2.00 0.43
N THR A 179 11.32 -2.35 0.67
CA THR A 179 12.28 -2.72 -0.39
C THR A 179 11.88 -3.98 -1.15
N HIS A 180 11.28 -4.97 -0.48
CA HIS A 180 10.79 -6.18 -1.15
C HIS A 180 9.70 -5.83 -2.17
N HIS A 181 8.74 -4.99 -1.77
CA HIS A 181 7.63 -4.62 -2.63
C HIS A 181 8.09 -3.70 -3.77
N ASP A 182 9.02 -2.78 -3.54
CA ASP A 182 9.62 -1.98 -4.63
C ASP A 182 10.32 -2.87 -5.68
N GLY A 183 11.02 -3.92 -5.23
CA GLY A 183 11.61 -4.90 -6.12
C GLY A 183 10.56 -5.64 -6.96
N LYS A 184 9.50 -6.15 -6.32
CA LYS A 184 8.41 -6.84 -7.01
C LYS A 184 7.64 -5.91 -7.95
N LEU A 185 7.43 -4.65 -7.60
CA LEU A 185 6.80 -3.67 -8.48
C LEU A 185 7.58 -3.52 -9.80
N ARG A 186 8.91 -3.37 -9.74
CA ARG A 186 9.74 -3.26 -10.95
C ARG A 186 9.68 -4.51 -11.81
N GLU A 187 9.73 -5.69 -11.19
CA GLU A 187 9.60 -6.98 -11.88
C GLU A 187 8.24 -7.09 -12.60
N LEU A 188 7.15 -6.84 -11.87
CA LEU A 188 5.79 -6.93 -12.37
C LEU A 188 5.51 -5.89 -13.46
N GLU A 189 6.04 -4.67 -13.36
CA GLU A 189 5.94 -3.65 -14.42
C GLU A 189 6.67 -4.05 -15.70
N GLY A 190 7.77 -4.81 -15.58
CA GLY A 190 8.45 -5.46 -16.69
C GLY A 190 7.55 -6.49 -17.36
N ARG A 191 7.09 -7.48 -16.58
CA ARG A 191 6.21 -8.56 -17.04
C ARG A 191 4.92 -8.03 -17.67
N ARG A 192 4.28 -7.02 -17.05
CA ARG A 192 3.11 -6.34 -17.60
C ARG A 192 3.36 -5.81 -19.01
N ARG A 193 4.48 -5.12 -19.23
CA ARG A 193 4.81 -4.54 -20.55
C ARG A 193 5.05 -5.61 -21.59
N GLU A 194 5.62 -6.76 -21.20
CA GLU A 194 5.79 -7.91 -22.09
C GLU A 194 4.44 -8.51 -22.48
N VAL A 195 3.62 -8.92 -21.50
CA VAL A 195 2.30 -9.51 -21.72
C VAL A 195 1.38 -8.58 -22.51
N LYS A 196 1.41 -7.26 -22.23
CA LYS A 196 0.62 -6.27 -22.97
C LYS A 196 1.07 -6.17 -24.44
N ARG A 197 2.38 -6.22 -24.72
CA ARG A 197 2.90 -6.21 -26.10
C ARG A 197 2.45 -7.45 -26.88
N ASP A 198 2.46 -8.61 -26.23
CA ASP A 198 2.00 -9.85 -26.83
C ASP A 198 0.49 -9.79 -27.13
N PHE A 199 -0.30 -9.31 -26.17
CA PHE A 199 -1.72 -9.07 -26.36
C PHE A 199 -2.00 -8.10 -27.52
N ASP A 200 -1.28 -6.99 -27.59
CA ASP A 200 -1.43 -6.00 -28.68
C ASP A 200 -0.98 -6.53 -30.03
N ALA A 201 -0.04 -7.48 -30.06
CA ALA A 201 0.34 -8.16 -31.29
C ALA A 201 -0.79 -9.08 -31.78
N LEU A 202 -1.45 -9.82 -30.87
CA LEU A 202 -2.62 -10.65 -31.20
C LEU A 202 -3.76 -9.78 -31.74
N GLN A 203 -4.08 -8.68 -31.06
CA GLN A 203 -5.14 -7.77 -31.51
C GLN A 203 -4.87 -7.17 -32.90
N ARG A 204 -3.61 -6.78 -33.18
CA ARG A 204 -3.22 -6.26 -34.50
C ARG A 204 -3.24 -7.32 -35.60
N ALA A 205 -3.06 -8.59 -35.25
CA ALA A 205 -3.10 -9.70 -36.18
C ALA A 205 -4.54 -10.19 -36.47
N ARG A 206 -5.56 -9.57 -35.86
CA ARG A 206 -6.96 -9.90 -36.14
C ARG A 206 -7.26 -9.69 -37.64
N PRO A 207 -7.99 -10.61 -38.30
CA PRO A 207 -8.46 -10.41 -39.65
C PRO A 207 -9.33 -9.14 -39.72
N VAL A 208 -9.06 -8.27 -40.70
CA VAL A 208 -9.94 -7.13 -40.98
C VAL A 208 -11.04 -7.63 -41.92
N GLU A 209 -12.30 -7.53 -41.51
CA GLU A 209 -13.43 -7.72 -42.43
C GLU A 209 -13.41 -6.60 -43.48
N ALA A 210 -12.96 -6.93 -44.70
CA ALA A 210 -13.07 -6.04 -45.84
C ALA A 210 -14.36 -6.36 -46.60
N THR A 211 -15.34 -5.45 -46.55
CA THR A 211 -16.50 -5.50 -47.44
C THR A 211 -16.07 -5.07 -48.84
N VAL A 212 -16.13 -5.99 -49.80
CA VAL A 212 -15.98 -5.67 -51.22
C VAL A 212 -17.23 -4.90 -51.64
N ILE A 213 -17.08 -3.60 -51.92
CA ILE A 213 -18.14 -2.81 -52.56
C ILE A 213 -18.05 -3.13 -54.05
N GLU A 214 -19.00 -3.90 -54.59
CA GLU A 214 -19.10 -4.14 -56.03
C GLU A 214 -19.57 -2.85 -56.75
N PRO A 215 -18.98 -2.50 -57.90
CA PRO A 215 -19.27 -1.27 -58.66
C PRO A 215 -20.60 -1.30 -59.41
#